data_AF-A0AAD8EZ32-F1
#
_entry.id   AF-A0AAD8EZ32-F1
#
_cell.length_a   1.000
_cell.length_b   1.000
_cell.length_c   1.000
_cell.angle_alpha   90.00
_cell.angle_beta   90.00
_cell.angle_gamma   90.00
#
_symmetry.space_group_name_H-M   'P 1'
#
loop_
_entity.id
_entity.type
_entity.pdbx_description
1 polymer ?
#
loop_
_entity_poly.entity_id
_entity_poly.type
_entity_poly.pdbx_seq_one_letter_code
_entity_poly.pdbx_strand_id
1 'polypeptide(L)'
;MSCWVAATIIYLNCPRASKTHFENPYEFLPERWLRREDSSKKDSALPLTVIPFGHGPRNCLGRRFAEQELHLAALKVLQKLQIDVHPESAFEQFIYRPLQLQIN
;
A
#
# COMPACT_ATOMS: atom_id res chain seq x y z
N MET A 1 -7.04 -18.35 -42.59
CA MET A 1 -7.91 -17.71 -41.58
C MET A 1 -7.01 -17.02 -40.57
N SER A 2 -6.67 -15.75 -40.81
CA SER A 2 -5.76 -14.96 -39.95
C SER A 2 -6.51 -14.51 -38.70
N CYS A 3 -6.21 -15.16 -37.57
CA CYS A 3 -6.74 -14.79 -36.27
C CYS A 3 -5.96 -13.55 -35.78
N TRP A 4 -6.47 -12.35 -36.09
CA TRP A 4 -5.97 -11.12 -35.48
C TRP A 4 -6.40 -11.10 -34.02
N VAL A 5 -5.53 -11.53 -33.12
CA VAL A 5 -5.70 -11.25 -31.69
C VAL A 5 -5.44 -9.77 -31.51
N ALA A 6 -6.49 -8.98 -31.31
CA ALA A 6 -6.36 -7.58 -30.95
C ALA A 6 -5.68 -7.50 -29.57
N ALA A 7 -4.41 -7.11 -29.55
CA ALA A 7 -3.62 -6.95 -28.33
C ALA A 7 -3.90 -5.58 -27.69
N THR A 8 -5.10 -5.39 -27.14
CA THR A 8 -5.44 -4.16 -26.42
C THR A 8 -4.66 -4.09 -25.11
N ILE A 9 -3.83 -3.05 -24.97
CA ILE A 9 -3.10 -2.77 -23.73
C ILE A 9 -4.06 -2.09 -22.75
N ILE A 10 -4.27 -2.70 -21.59
CA ILE A 10 -5.07 -2.12 -20.50
C ILE A 10 -4.13 -1.82 -19.33
N TYR A 11 -4.13 -0.56 -18.89
CA TYR A 11 -3.42 -0.14 -17.69
C TYR A 11 -4.37 -0.14 -16.50
N LEU A 12 -4.04 -0.91 -15.48
CA LEU A 12 -4.75 -0.90 -14.21
C LEU A 12 -4.13 0.16 -13.30
N ASN A 13 -4.87 1.25 -13.05
CA ASN A 13 -4.47 2.25 -12.08
C ASN A 13 -5.16 2.00 -10.73
N CYS A 14 -4.42 2.12 -9.63
CA CYS A 14 -4.93 2.01 -8.27
C CYS A 14 -5.23 3.42 -7.75
N PRO A 15 -6.50 3.86 -7.62
CA PRO A 15 -6.84 5.22 -7.25
C PRO A 15 -6.72 5.45 -5.73
N ARG A 16 -5.56 5.13 -5.15
CA ARG A 16 -5.27 5.24 -3.71
C ARG A 16 -5.44 6.68 -3.19
N ALA A 17 -5.12 7.67 -4.01
CA ALA A 17 -5.19 9.09 -3.64
C ALA A 17 -6.51 9.78 -4.05
N SER A 18 -7.54 9.04 -4.43
CA SER A 18 -8.79 9.64 -4.92
C SER A 18 -9.73 10.05 -3.79
N LYS A 19 -10.16 11.32 -3.79
CA LYS A 19 -11.19 11.86 -2.89
C LYS A 19 -12.56 11.17 -3.05
N THR A 20 -12.77 10.44 -4.14
CA THR A 20 -14.01 9.68 -4.38
C THR A 20 -14.12 8.44 -3.49
N HIS A 21 -12.98 7.88 -3.07
CA HIS A 21 -12.92 6.64 -2.29
C HIS A 21 -12.39 6.84 -0.86
N PHE A 22 -11.72 7.96 -0.60
CA PHE A 22 -11.13 8.30 0.70
C PHE A 22 -11.48 9.75 1.03
N GLU A 23 -12.02 10.07 2.21
CA GLU A 23 -12.28 11.46 2.60
C GLU A 23 -10.97 12.25 2.72
N ASN A 24 -9.98 11.69 3.43
CA ASN A 24 -8.63 12.24 3.57
C ASN A 24 -7.55 11.32 2.95
N PRO A 25 -7.35 11.33 1.62
CA PRO A 25 -6.46 10.39 0.91
C PRO A 25 -4.96 10.60 1.17
N TYR A 26 -4.56 11.80 1.60
CA TYR A 26 -3.17 12.18 1.83
C TYR A 26 -2.73 12.02 3.29
N GLU A 27 -3.67 11.71 4.18
CA GLU A 27 -3.40 11.49 5.60
C GLU A 27 -3.16 10.01 5.88
N PHE A 28 -2.23 9.72 6.80
CA PHE A 28 -2.00 8.37 7.28
C PHE A 28 -3.03 8.04 8.37
N LEU A 29 -4.08 7.30 8.00
CA LEU A 29 -5.20 6.91 8.87
C LEU A 29 -5.35 5.38 8.92
N PRO A 30 -4.64 4.67 9.84
CA PRO A 30 -4.73 3.21 9.98
C PRO A 30 -6.13 2.70 10.28
N GLU A 31 -6.93 3.47 11.01
CA GLU A 31 -8.26 3.09 11.50
C GLU A 31 -9.26 2.87 10.36
N ARG A 32 -8.98 3.38 9.16
CA ARG A 32 -9.86 3.23 7.99
C ARG A 32 -9.95 1.79 7.48
N TRP A 33 -8.98 0.95 7.82
CA TRP A 33 -8.94 -0.45 7.44
C TRP A 33 -9.66 -1.36 8.45
N LEU A 34 -10.10 -0.81 9.59
CA LEU A 34 -10.86 -1.55 10.59
C LEU A 34 -12.31 -1.71 10.13
N ARG A 35 -12.85 -2.92 10.29
CA ARG A 35 -14.27 -3.21 9.99
C ARG A 35 -15.14 -2.54 11.06
N ARG A 36 -15.90 -1.52 10.68
CA ARG A 36 -16.92 -0.90 11.54
C ARG A 36 -18.29 -1.55 11.28
N GLU A 37 -19.10 -1.70 12.32
CA GLU A 37 -20.47 -2.23 12.23
C GLU A 37 -21.39 -1.28 11.46
N ASP A 38 -21.12 0.02 11.56
CA ASP A 38 -21.82 1.10 10.89
C ASP A 38 -21.22 1.34 9.49
N SER A 39 -21.83 0.71 8.48
CA SER A 39 -21.48 0.79 7.05
C SER A 39 -21.77 2.15 6.38
N SER A 40 -22.07 3.20 7.17
CA SER A 40 -22.46 4.52 6.67
C SER A 40 -21.28 5.47 6.41
N LYS A 41 -20.09 5.16 6.91
CA LYS A 41 -18.89 5.98 6.68
C LYS A 41 -18.18 5.58 5.38
N LYS A 42 -17.92 6.59 4.52
CA LYS A 42 -17.16 6.46 3.26
C LYS A 42 -15.70 6.03 3.45
N ASP A 43 -15.23 5.96 4.70
CA ASP A 43 -13.87 5.58 5.03
C ASP A 43 -13.60 4.08 5.14
N SER A 44 -14.63 3.23 5.04
CA SER A 44 -14.39 1.80 4.91
C SER A 44 -13.74 1.52 3.55
N ALA A 45 -12.56 0.90 3.58
CA ALA A 45 -11.84 0.62 2.35
C ALA A 45 -12.64 -0.30 1.44
N LEU A 46 -13.06 0.24 0.28
CA LEU A 46 -13.78 -0.52 -0.72
C LEU A 46 -12.86 -1.61 -1.32
N PRO A 47 -13.44 -2.78 -1.69
CA PRO A 47 -12.69 -3.79 -2.42
C PRO A 47 -12.04 -3.20 -3.68
N LEU A 48 -10.80 -3.59 -3.97
CA LEU A 48 -10.01 -3.18 -5.15
C LEU A 48 -9.55 -1.72 -5.19
N THR A 49 -9.84 -0.89 -4.18
CA THR A 49 -9.32 0.48 -4.16
C THR A 49 -7.81 0.54 -3.89
N VAL A 50 -7.29 -0.44 -3.14
CA VAL A 50 -5.85 -0.60 -2.85
C VAL A 50 -5.41 -2.01 -3.24
N ILE A 51 -4.55 -2.10 -4.25
CA ILE A 51 -4.07 -3.34 -4.87
C ILE A 51 -2.55 -3.31 -5.10
N PRO A 52 -1.73 -3.16 -4.05
CA PRO A 52 -0.27 -3.00 -4.17
C PRO A 52 0.42 -4.21 -4.82
N PHE A 53 -0.19 -5.39 -4.72
CA PHE A 53 0.31 -6.64 -5.28
C PHE A 53 -0.48 -7.10 -6.51
N GLY A 54 -1.29 -6.21 -7.10
CA GLY A 54 -2.20 -6.55 -8.18
C GLY A 54 -3.35 -7.46 -7.76
N HIS A 55 -4.17 -7.84 -8.74
CA HIS A 55 -5.35 -8.68 -8.55
C HIS A 55 -5.53 -9.62 -9.76
N GLY A 56 -6.26 -10.73 -9.58
CA GLY A 56 -6.51 -11.72 -10.62
C GLY A 56 -5.32 -12.65 -10.88
N PRO A 57 -5.28 -13.31 -12.06
CA PRO A 57 -4.31 -14.38 -12.37
C PRO A 57 -2.86 -13.89 -12.56
N ARG A 58 -2.67 -12.57 -12.65
CA ARG A 58 -1.35 -11.93 -12.80
C ARG A 58 -0.97 -11.11 -11.55
N ASN A 59 -1.55 -11.43 -10.40
CA ASN A 59 -1.13 -10.84 -9.14
C ASN A 59 0.28 -11.30 -8.72
N CYS A 60 0.87 -10.62 -7.76
CA CYS A 60 2.18 -10.99 -7.22
C CYS A 60 2.11 -12.38 -6.57
N LEU A 61 2.88 -13.32 -7.12
CA LEU A 61 3.04 -14.68 -6.58
C LEU A 61 3.56 -14.65 -5.13
N GLY A 62 4.42 -13.69 -4.82
CA GLY A 62 5.03 -13.51 -3.49
C GLY A 62 4.17 -12.76 -2.48
N ARG A 63 2.94 -12.37 -2.81
CA ARG A 63 2.09 -11.52 -1.95
C ARG A 63 2.00 -12.04 -0.52
N ARG A 64 1.71 -13.33 -0.35
CA ARG A 64 1.50 -13.93 0.98
C ARG A 64 2.79 -13.92 1.82
N PHE A 65 3.92 -14.20 1.19
CA PHE A 65 5.23 -14.14 1.84
C PHE A 65 5.57 -12.72 2.25
N ALA A 66 5.41 -11.74 1.35
CA ALA A 66 5.68 -10.34 1.64
C ALA A 66 4.80 -9.80 2.78
N GLU A 67 3.50 -10.11 2.77
CA GLU A 67 2.58 -9.72 3.85
C GLU A 67 2.98 -10.34 5.19
N GLN A 68 3.36 -11.63 5.21
CA GLN A 68 3.81 -12.31 6.43
C GLN A 68 5.13 -11.74 6.95
N GLU A 69 6.11 -11.51 6.09
CA GLU A 69 7.39 -10.92 6.48
C GLU A 69 7.21 -9.50 7.02
N LEU A 70 6.37 -8.68 6.38
CA LEU A 70 6.03 -7.33 6.86
C LEU A 70 5.41 -7.36 8.25
N HIS A 71 4.43 -8.25 8.48
CA HIS A 71 3.79 -8.37 9.79
C HIS A 71 4.79 -8.84 10.86
N LEU A 72 5.60 -9.85 10.56
CA LEU A 72 6.60 -10.36 11.51
C LEU A 72 7.68 -9.32 11.82
N ALA A 73 8.15 -8.58 10.81
CA ALA A 73 9.11 -7.51 10.99
C ALA A 73 8.52 -6.39 11.86
N ALA A 74 7.31 -5.93 11.55
CA ALA A 74 6.63 -4.89 12.33
C ALA A 74 6.44 -5.32 13.79
N LEU A 75 5.95 -6.54 14.04
CA LEU A 75 5.78 -7.06 15.40
C LEU A 75 7.11 -7.14 16.16
N LYS A 76 8.17 -7.63 15.52
CA LYS A 76 9.50 -7.71 16.16
C LYS A 76 10.06 -6.34 16.51
N VAL A 77 9.89 -5.37 15.63
CA VAL A 77 10.32 -3.99 15.87
C VAL A 77 9.55 -3.41 17.05
N LEU A 78 8.22 -3.50 17.04
CA LEU A 78 7.36 -2.96 18.09
C LEU A 78 7.55 -3.63 19.46
N GLN A 79 7.91 -4.92 19.50
CA GLN A 79 8.12 -5.65 20.74
C GLN A 79 9.50 -5.40 21.36
N LYS A 80 10.54 -5.18 20.55
CA LYS A 80 11.93 -5.14 21.02
C LYS A 80 12.53 -3.74 21.04
N LEU A 81 11.98 -2.80 20.29
CA LEU A 81 12.49 -1.44 20.17
C LEU A 81 11.43 -0.44 20.60
N GLN A 82 11.87 0.56 21.35
CA GLN A 82 11.12 1.80 21.53
C GLN A 82 11.51 2.75 20.40
N ILE A 83 10.52 3.17 19.62
CA ILE A 83 10.71 4.05 18.47
C ILE A 83 10.30 5.45 18.90
N ASP A 84 11.28 6.35 18.97
CA ASP A 84 11.05 7.76 19.20
C ASP A 84 11.57 8.57 18.00
N VAL A 85 10.84 9.62 17.64
CA VAL A 85 11.26 10.54 16.59
C VAL A 85 12.20 11.57 17.21
N HIS A 86 13.41 11.67 16.68
CA HIS A 86 14.33 12.72 17.10
C HIS A 86 13.74 14.10 16.73
N PRO A 87 13.75 15.09 17.62
CA PRO A 87 13.09 16.38 17.39
C PRO A 87 13.60 17.12 16.15
N GLU A 88 14.84 16.88 15.74
CA GLU A 88 15.42 17.49 14.54
C GLU A 88 14.97 16.82 13.23
N SER A 89 14.56 15.54 13.26
CA SER A 89 14.10 14.82 12.07
C SER A 89 12.59 14.96 11.81
N ALA A 90 11.84 15.59 12.72
CA ALA A 90 10.40 15.78 12.60
C ALA A 90 9.98 16.64 11.37
N PHE A 91 10.91 17.41 10.80
CA PHE A 91 10.66 18.32 9.68
C PHE A 91 11.25 17.83 8.34
N GLU A 92 12.02 16.73 8.35
CA GLU A 92 12.48 16.16 7.10
C GLU A 92 11.35 15.37 6.44
N GLN A 93 10.85 15.89 5.32
CA GLN A 93 10.08 15.05 4.40
C GLN A 93 10.99 13.90 3.98
N PHE A 94 10.57 12.66 4.26
CA PHE A 94 11.25 11.46 3.79
C PHE A 94 11.12 11.44 2.25
N ILE A 95 12.01 12.16 1.56
CA ILE A 95 12.11 12.10 0.11
C ILE A 95 12.49 10.65 -0.20
N TYR A 96 11.68 9.97 -1.00
CA TYR A 96 11.95 8.61 -1.47
C TYR A 96 13.19 8.66 -2.37
N ARG A 97 14.38 8.75 -1.76
CA ARG A 97 15.66 8.63 -2.44
C ARG A 97 15.96 7.14 -2.51
N PRO A 98 15.99 6.54 -3.71
CA PRO A 98 16.43 5.16 -3.84
C PRO A 98 17.86 5.09 -3.27
N LEU A 99 18.06 4.20 -2.29
CA LEU A 99 19.35 3.97 -1.66
C LEU A 99 20.33 3.54 -2.76
N GLN A 100 21.23 4.44 -3.18
CA GLN A 100 22.32 4.10 -4.09
C GLN A 100 23.34 3.28 -3.29
N LEU A 101 23.07 1.98 -3.15
CA LEU A 101 24.04 1.03 -2.62
C LEU A 101 25.19 0.94 -3.61
N GLN A 102 26.30 1.62 -3.32
CA GLN A 102 27.57 1.32 -3.96
C GLN A 102 28.10 0.04 -3.32
N ILE A 103 27.87 -1.08 -4.01
CA ILE A 103 28.53 -2.35 -3.70
C ILE A 103 29.95 -2.21 -4.25
N ASN A 104 30.92 -2.09 -3.35
CA ASN A 104 32.35 -2.29 -3.67
C ASN A 104 32.63 -3.77 -3.90
#